data_AF-A0A8I6X1G4-F1
#
_entry.id   AF-A0A8I6X1G4-F1
#
_cell.length_a   1.000
_cell.length_b   1.000
_cell.length_c   1.000
_cell.angle_alpha   90.00
_cell.angle_beta   90.00
_cell.angle_gamma   90.00
#
_symmetry.space_group_name_H-M   'P 1'
#
loop_
_entity.id
_entity.type
_entity.pdbx_description
1 polymer ?
#
loop_
_entity_poly.entity_id
_entity_poly.type
_entity_poly.pdbx_seq_one_letter_code
_entity_poly.pdbx_strand_id
1 'polypeptide(L)'
;MELQLGVVTGRVSKMEIGAAVDQPETRGLFRASKQPLITAAPARRLAAPPKSRASSTPTKHSARQAANSLTVLVAQRASLRLVKELDLLGPRDKMSDEVARALLQRFDELLSDSDLAVIATLTRLDSEALRVMASMIGPDGVAEEARV
;
A
#
# COMPACT_ATOMS: atom_id res chain seq x y z
N MET A 1 -13.50 -25.36 15.01
CA MET A 1 -13.92 -24.34 15.98
C MET A 1 -14.37 -23.12 15.19
N GLU A 2 -15.68 -22.93 15.03
CA GLU A 2 -16.21 -21.75 14.32
C GLU A 2 -16.11 -20.53 15.24
N LEU A 3 -15.14 -19.65 14.96
CA LEU A 3 -15.07 -18.35 15.62
C LEU A 3 -16.21 -17.49 15.06
N GLN A 4 -17.29 -17.38 15.82
CA GLN A 4 -18.38 -16.45 15.51
C GLN A 4 -17.82 -15.03 15.50
N LEU A 5 -17.65 -14.46 14.30
CA LEU A 5 -17.05 -13.15 14.07
C LEU A 5 -17.67 -12.05 14.96
N GLY A 6 -18.98 -12.14 15.23
CA GLY A 6 -19.70 -11.22 16.11
C GLY A 6 -19.25 -11.23 17.57
N VAL A 7 -18.75 -12.36 18.07
CA VAL A 7 -18.23 -12.47 19.45
C VAL A 7 -16.84 -11.81 19.54
N VAL A 8 -16.02 -12.00 18.51
CA VAL A 8 -14.67 -11.40 18.43
C VAL A 8 -14.78 -9.88 18.33
N THR A 9 -15.65 -9.36 17.47
CA THR A 9 -15.86 -7.91 17.32
C THR A 9 -16.40 -7.29 18.60
N GLY A 10 -17.34 -7.95 19.28
CA GLY A 10 -17.87 -7.49 20.57
C GLY A 10 -16.81 -7.45 21.68
N ARG A 11 -15.85 -8.38 21.67
CA ARG A 11 -14.75 -8.40 22.65
C ARG A 11 -13.72 -7.30 22.40
N VAL A 12 -13.37 -7.05 21.13
CA VAL A 12 -12.44 -5.99 20.74
C VAL A 12 -13.00 -4.60 21.06
N SER A 13 -14.29 -4.36 20.79
CA SER A 13 -14.94 -3.09 21.13
C SER A 13 -14.97 -2.78 22.63
N LYS A 14 -14.83 -3.80 23.49
CA LYS A 14 -14.83 -3.67 24.95
C LYS A 14 -13.42 -3.68 25.56
N MET A 15 -12.35 -3.67 24.74
CA MET A 15 -11.00 -3.63 25.27
C MET A 15 -10.69 -2.25 25.86
N GLU A 16 -10.18 -2.25 27.08
CA GLU A 16 -9.75 -1.07 27.82
C GLU A 16 -8.23 -1.09 27.99
N ILE A 17 -7.61 0.09 28.01
CA ILE A 17 -6.19 0.26 28.33
C ILE A 17 -6.10 0.75 29.77
N GLY A 18 -5.36 0.03 30.62
CA GLY A 18 -5.08 0.48 31.98
C GLY A 18 -4.27 1.77 31.97
N ALA A 19 -4.78 2.81 32.64
CA ALA A 19 -4.07 4.07 32.81
C ALA A 19 -3.07 3.97 33.99
N ALA A 20 -1.87 4.49 33.81
CA ALA A 20 -0.90 4.62 34.89
C ALA A 20 -1.30 5.77 35.84
N VAL A 21 -1.42 5.39 37.12
CA VAL A 21 -1.41 6.09 38.42
C VAL A 21 -2.07 7.48 38.61
N ASP A 22 -2.22 8.36 37.62
CA ASP A 22 -2.66 9.75 37.90
C ASP A 22 -3.93 10.25 37.18
N GLN A 23 -4.70 9.38 36.51
CA GLN A 23 -6.06 9.72 36.03
C GLN A 23 -7.01 8.52 36.14
N PRO A 24 -8.12 8.60 36.91
CA PRO A 24 -9.05 7.49 37.14
C PRO A 24 -10.05 7.25 35.99
N GLU A 25 -9.75 7.70 34.76
CA GLU A 25 -10.65 7.55 33.62
C GLU A 25 -10.14 6.41 32.74
N THR A 26 -10.74 5.23 32.89
CA THR A 26 -10.53 4.07 32.00
C THR A 26 -10.90 4.45 30.57
N ARG A 27 -9.90 4.74 29.73
CA ARG A 27 -10.13 5.06 28.31
C ARG A 27 -10.27 3.77 27.50
N GLY A 28 -11.51 3.38 27.19
CA GLY A 28 -11.79 2.32 26.23
C GLY A 28 -11.14 2.61 24.87
N LEU A 29 -10.59 1.58 24.21
CA LEU A 29 -9.92 1.69 22.89
C LEU A 29 -10.84 2.24 21.81
N PHE A 30 -12.13 1.93 21.89
CA PHE A 30 -13.14 2.34 20.93
C PHE A 30 -14.25 3.11 21.64
N ARG A 31 -14.43 4.36 21.25
CA ARG A 31 -15.59 5.15 21.69
C ARG A 31 -16.84 4.64 20.97
N ALA A 32 -17.93 4.44 21.70
CA ALA A 32 -19.22 4.13 21.08
C ALA A 32 -19.55 5.17 19.99
N SER A 33 -19.77 4.70 18.76
CA SER A 33 -20.12 5.57 17.64
C SER A 33 -21.44 6.26 17.94
N LYS A 34 -21.54 7.58 17.70
CA LYS A 34 -22.81 8.31 17.79
C LYS A 34 -23.84 7.62 16.90
N GLN A 35 -25.07 7.45 17.41
CA GLN A 35 -26.15 6.87 16.61
C GLN A 35 -26.38 7.74 15.36
N PRO A 36 -26.62 7.12 14.20
CA PRO A 36 -26.90 7.86 12.97
C PRO A 36 -28.14 8.73 13.16
N LEU A 37 -28.06 9.99 12.70
CA LEU A 37 -29.17 10.94 12.76
C LEU A 37 -30.39 10.49 11.94
N ILE A 38 -30.17 9.58 10.98
CA ILE A 38 -31.19 8.99 10.15
C ILE A 38 -31.42 7.56 10.66
N THR A 39 -32.53 7.36 11.36
CA THR A 39 -32.92 6.09 11.98
C THR A 39 -33.42 5.05 10.98
N ALA A 40 -33.81 5.46 9.78
CA ALA A 40 -34.34 4.59 8.73
C ALA A 40 -33.52 4.69 7.44
N ALA A 41 -33.15 3.56 6.85
CA ALA A 41 -32.62 3.56 5.49
C ALA A 41 -33.63 4.26 4.56
N PRO A 42 -33.19 5.17 3.67
CA PRO A 42 -34.11 5.89 2.81
C PRO A 42 -34.93 4.91 1.98
N ALA A 43 -36.26 5.00 2.10
CA ALA A 43 -37.18 4.17 1.34
C ALA A 43 -36.91 4.36 -0.16
N ARG A 44 -36.53 3.29 -0.86
CA ARG A 44 -36.35 3.30 -2.31
C ARG A 44 -37.71 3.59 -2.95
N ARG A 45 -37.86 4.75 -3.59
CA ARG A 45 -39.06 5.07 -4.37
C ARG A 45 -39.23 4.03 -5.50
N LEU A 46 -40.35 3.30 -5.48
CA LEU A 46 -40.75 2.34 -6.54
C LEU A 46 -41.35 3.04 -7.77
N ALA A 47 -41.00 4.31 -8.02
CA ALA A 47 -41.68 5.16 -9.00
C ALA A 47 -41.15 5.01 -10.44
N ALA A 48 -40.64 3.84 -10.81
CA ALA A 48 -40.23 3.57 -12.18
C ALA A 48 -40.76 2.18 -12.60
N PRO A 49 -41.40 2.06 -13.77
CA PRO A 49 -41.77 0.77 -14.33
C PRO A 49 -40.54 -0.13 -14.40
N PRO A 50 -40.65 -1.44 -14.11
CA PRO A 50 -39.54 -2.36 -14.24
C PRO A 50 -39.16 -2.46 -15.71
N LYS A 51 -38.22 -1.60 -16.15
CA LYS A 51 -37.50 -1.86 -17.40
C LYS A 51 -36.84 -3.21 -17.20
N SER A 52 -37.23 -4.18 -18.01
CA SER A 52 -36.54 -5.46 -18.18
C SER A 52 -35.08 -5.17 -18.52
N ARG A 53 -34.26 -4.96 -17.48
CA ARG A 53 -32.82 -4.99 -17.60
C ARG A 53 -32.45 -6.44 -17.36
N ALA A 54 -31.82 -7.02 -18.36
CA ALA A 54 -31.13 -8.30 -18.22
C ALA A 54 -30.37 -8.32 -16.89
N SER A 55 -30.48 -9.44 -16.16
CA SER A 55 -29.85 -9.63 -14.86
C SER A 55 -28.34 -9.38 -14.98
N SER A 56 -27.93 -8.15 -14.69
CA SER A 56 -26.53 -7.79 -14.60
C SER A 56 -26.09 -8.15 -13.19
N THR A 57 -25.16 -9.08 -13.08
CA THR A 57 -24.46 -9.36 -11.83
C THR A 57 -23.88 -8.04 -11.30
N PRO A 58 -24.17 -7.65 -10.05
CA PRO A 58 -23.66 -6.42 -9.48
C PRO A 58 -22.15 -6.52 -9.33
N THR A 59 -21.42 -6.02 -10.32
CA THR A 59 -19.96 -5.90 -10.26
C THR A 59 -19.60 -4.55 -9.67
N LYS A 60 -18.72 -4.56 -8.66
CA LYS A 60 -18.21 -3.35 -7.99
C LYS A 60 -17.30 -2.49 -8.86
N HIS A 61 -17.02 -2.93 -10.09
CA HIS A 61 -16.10 -2.31 -11.02
C HIS A 61 -16.84 -1.83 -12.28
N SER A 62 -16.37 -0.74 -12.87
CA SER A 62 -16.90 -0.31 -14.17
C SER A 62 -16.61 -1.36 -15.26
N ALA A 63 -17.44 -1.43 -16.30
CA ALA A 63 -17.24 -2.35 -17.42
C ALA A 63 -15.83 -2.24 -18.06
N ARG A 64 -15.26 -1.02 -18.06
CA ARG A 64 -13.89 -0.76 -18.53
C ARG A 64 -12.82 -1.36 -17.63
N GLN A 65 -13.03 -1.37 -16.32
CA GLN A 65 -12.10 -1.97 -15.35
C GLN A 65 -12.20 -3.49 -15.35
N ALA A 66 -13.40 -4.05 -15.53
CA ALA A 66 -13.59 -5.48 -15.66
C ALA A 66 -12.93 -6.05 -16.94
N ALA A 67 -12.94 -5.29 -18.03
CA ALA A 67 -12.24 -5.64 -19.28
C ALA A 67 -10.70 -5.59 -19.16
N ASN A 68 -10.18 -4.78 -18.21
CA ASN A 68 -8.76 -4.65 -17.93
C ASN A 68 -8.42 -5.34 -16.59
N SER A 69 -8.61 -6.66 -16.53
CA SER A 69 -8.15 -7.45 -15.39
C SER A 69 -6.63 -7.39 -15.29
N LEU A 70 -6.10 -6.46 -14.50
CA LEU A 70 -4.69 -6.39 -14.17
C LEU A 70 -4.39 -7.51 -13.15
N THR A 71 -3.95 -8.65 -13.67
CA THR A 71 -3.53 -9.83 -12.87
C THR A 71 -2.17 -9.62 -12.20
N VAL A 72 -1.45 -8.56 -12.58
CA VAL A 72 -0.11 -8.27 -12.12
C VAL A 72 -0.18 -7.58 -10.75
N LEU A 73 0.42 -8.22 -9.74
CA LEU A 73 0.52 -7.66 -8.39
C LEU A 73 1.16 -6.26 -8.45
N VAL A 74 0.67 -5.33 -7.62
CA VAL A 74 1.14 -3.94 -7.58
C VAL A 74 2.67 -3.86 -7.45
N ALA A 75 3.26 -4.75 -6.65
CA ALA A 75 4.71 -4.86 -6.49
C ALA A 75 5.43 -5.15 -7.82
N GLN A 76 4.97 -6.15 -8.59
CA GLN A 76 5.57 -6.49 -9.88
C GLN A 76 5.47 -5.33 -10.88
N ARG A 77 4.36 -4.60 -10.88
CA ARG A 77 4.19 -3.40 -11.72
C ARG A 77 5.14 -2.27 -11.29
N ALA A 78 5.31 -2.06 -9.99
CA ALA A 78 6.21 -1.05 -9.45
C ALA A 78 7.67 -1.37 -9.81
N SER A 79 8.10 -2.63 -9.63
CA SER A 79 9.44 -3.10 -10.04
C SER A 79 9.68 -2.88 -11.53
N LEU A 80 8.74 -3.26 -12.39
CA LEU A 80 8.88 -3.09 -13.84
C LEU A 80 8.94 -1.61 -14.24
N ARG A 81 8.21 -0.73 -13.52
CA ARG A 81 8.29 0.71 -13.74
C ARG A 81 9.64 1.29 -13.31
N LEU A 82 10.15 0.89 -12.14
CA LEU A 82 11.47 1.32 -11.67
C LEU A 82 12.56 0.97 -12.68
N VAL A 83 12.60 -0.28 -13.12
CA VAL A 83 13.60 -0.76 -14.08
C VAL A 83 13.55 0.01 -15.40
N LYS A 84 12.35 0.35 -15.89
CA LYS A 84 12.20 1.14 -17.12
C LYS A 84 12.68 2.57 -16.98
N GLU A 85 12.40 3.21 -15.86
CA GLU A 85 12.74 4.62 -15.63
C GLU A 85 14.22 4.79 -15.24
N LEU A 86 14.86 3.72 -14.75
CA LEU A 86 16.31 3.64 -14.55
C LEU A 86 17.07 3.25 -15.84
N ASP A 87 16.39 3.27 -17.00
CA ASP A 87 16.94 2.93 -18.32
C ASP A 87 17.59 1.54 -18.43
N LEU A 88 17.25 0.62 -17.53
CA LEU A 88 17.73 -0.77 -17.56
C LEU A 88 16.93 -1.65 -18.53
N LEU A 89 15.79 -1.17 -19.03
CA LEU A 89 14.88 -1.92 -19.87
C LEU A 89 14.20 -1.03 -20.90
N GLY A 90 14.28 -1.42 -22.18
CA GLY A 90 13.62 -0.69 -23.25
C GLY A 90 12.08 -0.71 -23.16
N PRO A 91 11.38 0.17 -23.89
CA PRO A 91 9.92 0.32 -23.79
C PRO A 91 9.12 -0.97 -24.01
N ARG A 92 9.66 -1.89 -24.81
CA ARG A 92 9.04 -3.16 -25.21
C ARG A 92 9.75 -4.41 -24.69
N ASP A 93 10.84 -4.22 -23.95
CA ASP A 93 11.61 -5.35 -23.45
C ASP A 93 10.92 -5.97 -22.24
N LYS A 94 11.12 -7.28 -22.08
CA LYS A 94 10.59 -8.03 -20.95
C LYS A 94 11.65 -8.11 -19.87
N MET A 95 11.22 -8.19 -18.61
CA MET A 95 12.12 -8.42 -17.49
C MET A 95 12.89 -9.73 -17.71
N SER A 96 14.21 -9.66 -17.86
CA SER A 96 15.11 -10.82 -17.93
C SER A 96 15.89 -10.96 -16.62
N ASP A 97 16.46 -12.14 -16.38
CA ASP A 97 17.30 -12.38 -15.20
C ASP A 97 18.55 -11.52 -15.17
N GLU A 98 19.04 -11.08 -16.34
CA GLU A 98 20.16 -10.15 -16.47
C GLU A 98 19.78 -8.75 -16.01
N VAL A 99 18.60 -8.27 -16.41
CA VAL A 99 18.07 -6.97 -15.98
C VAL A 99 17.76 -6.97 -14.48
N ALA A 100 17.27 -8.09 -13.94
CA ALA A 100 17.07 -8.25 -12.50
C ALA A 100 18.39 -8.16 -11.72
N ARG A 101 19.44 -8.82 -12.23
CA ARG A 101 20.79 -8.74 -11.64
C ARG A 101 21.39 -7.34 -11.74
N ALA A 102 21.25 -6.69 -12.90
CA ALA A 102 21.72 -5.31 -13.08
C ALA A 102 21.02 -4.32 -12.15
N LEU A 103 19.71 -4.51 -11.90
CA LEU A 103 18.97 -3.72 -10.93
C LEU A 103 19.53 -3.91 -9.51
N LEU A 104 19.82 -5.14 -9.11
CA LEU A 104 20.38 -5.41 -7.77
C LEU A 104 21.78 -4.80 -7.61
N GLN A 105 22.65 -4.99 -8.61
CA GLN A 105 24.01 -4.41 -8.62
C GLN A 105 23.98 -2.88 -8.50
N ARG A 106 22.99 -2.22 -9.10
CA ARG A 106 22.80 -0.76 -8.97
C ARG A 106 22.53 -0.28 -7.55
N PHE A 107 21.98 -1.12 -6.67
CA PHE A 107 21.78 -0.79 -5.26
C PHE A 107 22.97 -1.17 -4.38
N ASP A 108 23.86 -2.04 -4.86
CA ASP A 108 25.14 -2.33 -4.20
C ASP A 108 26.13 -1.16 -4.38
N GLU A 109 26.02 -0.43 -5.50
CA GLU A 109 26.72 0.82 -5.74
C GLU A 109 25.94 2.03 -5.17
N LEU A 110 26.65 3.11 -4.83
CA LEU A 110 26.00 4.37 -4.45
C LEU A 110 25.14 4.87 -5.61
N LEU A 111 23.82 4.99 -5.38
CA LEU A 111 22.87 5.50 -6.36
C LEU A 111 23.31 6.86 -6.89
N SER A 112 23.35 6.99 -8.22
CA SER A 112 23.68 8.26 -8.86
C SER A 112 22.58 9.31 -8.63
N ASP A 113 22.93 10.59 -8.76
CA ASP A 113 21.96 11.69 -8.62
C ASP A 113 20.79 11.57 -9.61
N SER A 114 21.03 11.06 -10.82
CA SER A 114 19.99 10.78 -11.80
C SER A 114 19.04 9.68 -11.33
N ASP A 115 19.57 8.61 -10.73
CA ASP A 115 18.75 7.50 -10.22
C ASP A 115 17.89 7.97 -9.04
N LEU A 116 18.46 8.78 -8.15
CA LEU A 116 17.74 9.38 -7.03
C LEU A 116 16.61 10.31 -7.51
N ALA A 117 16.82 11.09 -8.57
CA ALA A 117 15.77 11.94 -9.15
C ALA A 117 14.62 11.11 -9.75
N VAL A 118 14.93 10.00 -10.41
CA VAL A 118 13.93 9.04 -10.91
C VAL A 118 13.14 8.44 -9.76
N ILE A 119 13.83 7.96 -8.71
CA ILE A 119 13.19 7.38 -7.53
C ILE A 119 12.31 8.41 -6.81
N ALA A 120 12.78 9.65 -6.65
CA ALA A 120 12.00 10.77 -6.10
C ALA A 120 10.70 10.98 -6.89
N THR A 121 10.79 10.99 -8.22
CA THR A 121 9.64 11.19 -9.11
C THR A 121 8.62 10.05 -8.98
N LEU A 122 9.09 8.81 -8.87
CA LEU A 122 8.24 7.62 -8.77
C LEU A 122 7.58 7.47 -7.40
N THR A 123 8.29 7.83 -6.34
CA THR A 123 7.84 7.65 -4.94
C THR A 123 7.22 8.92 -4.34
N ARG A 124 7.38 10.07 -5.00
CA ARG A 124 7.02 11.41 -4.51
C ARG A 124 7.71 11.76 -3.19
N LEU A 125 8.92 11.23 -3.00
CA LEU A 125 9.78 11.58 -1.88
C LEU A 125 10.65 12.79 -2.24
N ASP A 126 11.11 13.50 -1.22
CA ASP A 126 12.03 14.62 -1.39
C ASP A 126 13.42 14.11 -1.80
N SER A 127 14.02 14.75 -2.81
CA SER A 127 15.31 14.36 -3.37
C SER A 127 16.47 14.61 -2.41
N GLU A 128 16.41 15.67 -1.61
CA GLU A 128 17.44 15.93 -0.60
C GLU A 128 17.38 14.90 0.52
N ALA A 129 16.17 14.59 1.01
CA ALA A 129 15.97 13.51 1.98
C ALA A 129 16.48 12.15 1.47
N LEU A 130 16.24 11.83 0.19
CA LEU A 130 16.76 10.61 -0.43
C LEU A 130 18.30 10.58 -0.50
N ARG A 131 18.94 11.69 -0.85
CA ARG A 131 20.41 11.79 -0.87
C ARG A 131 20.99 11.62 0.53
N VAL A 132 20.39 12.24 1.54
CA VAL A 132 20.83 12.08 2.94
C VAL A 132 20.70 10.61 3.35
N MET A 133 19.56 9.96 3.10
CA MET A 133 19.40 8.54 3.41
C MET A 133 20.38 7.63 2.65
N ALA A 134 20.65 7.91 1.38
CA ALA A 134 21.63 7.16 0.59
C ALA A 134 23.06 7.33 1.12
N SER A 135 23.39 8.50 1.67
CA SER A 135 24.69 8.77 2.30
C SER A 135 24.84 8.20 3.71
N MET A 136 23.73 7.87 4.37
CA MET A 136 23.73 7.20 5.67
C MET A 136 24.03 5.72 5.47
N ILE A 137 25.32 5.40 5.35
CA ILE A 137 25.87 4.05 5.43
C ILE A 137 25.16 3.29 6.57
N GLY A 138 24.48 2.19 6.23
CA GLY A 138 23.92 1.26 7.21
C GLY A 138 25.02 0.64 8.07
N PRO A 139 24.69 0.07 9.24
CA PRO A 139 25.65 -0.37 10.27
C PRO A 139 26.65 -1.48 9.90
N ASP A 140 26.77 -1.87 8.62
CA ASP A 140 27.77 -2.85 8.14
C ASP A 140 29.00 -2.19 7.48
N GLY A 141 29.09 -0.86 7.47
CA GLY A 141 30.20 -0.09 6.90
C GLY A 141 31.50 -0.06 7.72
N VAL A 142 31.86 -1.11 8.46
CA VAL A 142 33.17 -1.26 9.11
C VAL A 142 33.59 -2.73 9.20
N ALA A 143 33.95 -3.33 8.07
CA ALA A 143 34.76 -4.55 8.07
C ALA A 143 35.78 -4.48 6.93
N GLU A 144 37.06 -4.41 7.31
CA GLU A 144 38.25 -4.14 6.47
C GLU A 144 38.31 -2.69 5.95
N GLU A 145 39.17 -1.82 6.48
CA GLU A 145 40.62 -1.92 6.28
C GLU A 145 41.38 -1.26 7.45
N ALA A 146 41.87 -2.10 8.35
CA ALA A 146 42.93 -1.76 9.31
C ALA A 146 43.80 -3.01 9.51
N ARG A 147 44.39 -3.50 8.41
CA ARG A 147 45.44 -4.51 8.43
C ARG A 147 46.45 -4.26 7.31
N VAL A 148 47.51 -3.53 7.64
CA VAL A 148 48.95 -3.86 7.57
C VAL A 148 49.75 -2.57 7.43
#